data_AF-A0AAF0LMX0-F1
#
_entry.id   AF-A0AAF0LMX0-F1
#
_cell.length_a   1.000
_cell.length_b   1.000
_cell.length_c   1.000
_cell.angle_alpha   90.00
_cell.angle_beta   90.00
_cell.angle_gamma   90.00
#
_symmetry.space_group_name_H-M   'P 1'
#
loop_
_entity.id
_entity.type
_entity.pdbx_description
1 polymer ?
#
loop_
_entity_poly.entity_id
_entity_poly.type
_entity_poly.pdbx_seq_one_letter_code
_entity_poly.pdbx_strand_id
1 'polypeptide(L)'
;MSEEEVGQEFDRVMRAAMMALGQVREAMSRRAADRDRQVQAQSAAALREQEQRTAQLRQIVGRQDFWDNATGERVANAATYGATLYNTDRNAATIYDTVRDQAHARWDINVDEIRAQFPDDEQARRDALMHAVDDRLAALRDDALGQDDRAAAATLQEDARAEREDATEVLQEVGEPTAESEQHERHADALDSEADVDLANEYGHEQDHDRHLNDAGAEDASAASRDTAQMPVPVAAHEAPRPAPETTAGQVRQQMDTSYPQGAKQTLASSGKARAPKAKSAKSQQARERTSGLSR
;
A
#
# COMPACT_ATOMS: atom_id res chain seq x y z
N MET A 1 65.35 21.85 -83.22
CA MET A 1 64.17 22.23 -82.40
C MET A 1 63.81 21.00 -81.59
N SER A 2 63.85 21.13 -80.27
CA SER A 2 64.69 20.29 -79.41
C SER A 2 63.85 19.60 -78.35
N GLU A 3 64.04 18.29 -78.19
CA GLU A 3 63.43 17.44 -77.16
C GLU A 3 63.77 17.88 -75.72
N GLU A 4 64.74 18.79 -75.55
CA GLU A 4 65.14 19.40 -74.28
C GLU A 4 64.13 20.42 -73.73
N GLU A 5 63.24 20.97 -74.56
CA GLU A 5 62.20 21.92 -74.12
C GLU A 5 61.00 21.20 -73.48
N VAL A 6 60.66 20.00 -73.96
CA VAL A 6 59.55 19.19 -73.45
C VAL A 6 59.87 18.60 -72.07
N GLY A 7 61.14 18.26 -71.79
CA GLY A 7 61.56 17.74 -70.49
C GLY A 7 61.54 18.76 -69.35
N GLN A 8 61.81 20.04 -69.64
CA GLN A 8 61.79 21.12 -68.63
C GLN A 8 60.38 21.55 -68.25
N GLU A 9 59.41 21.45 -69.17
CA GLU A 9 58.00 21.72 -68.88
C GLU A 9 57.36 20.60 -68.04
N PHE A 10 57.74 19.34 -68.29
CA PHE A 10 57.25 18.20 -67.52
C PHE A 10 57.73 18.22 -66.05
N ASP A 11 58.98 18.62 -65.79
CA ASP A 11 59.51 18.75 -64.42
C ASP A 11 58.87 19.94 -63.66
N ARG A 12 58.55 21.04 -64.36
CA ARG A 12 57.78 22.15 -63.75
C ARG A 12 56.34 21.76 -63.41
N VAL A 13 55.68 20.98 -64.28
CA VAL A 13 54.32 20.48 -64.04
C VAL A 13 54.31 19.44 -62.91
N MET A 14 55.30 18.53 -62.85
CA MET A 14 55.41 17.58 -61.73
C MET A 14 55.72 18.27 -60.39
N ARG A 15 56.57 19.29 -60.37
CA ARG A 15 56.88 20.05 -59.14
C ARG A 15 55.69 20.90 -58.68
N ALA A 16 54.93 21.49 -59.62
CA ALA A 16 53.68 22.19 -59.33
C ALA A 16 52.58 21.22 -58.83
N ALA A 17 52.48 20.02 -59.39
CA ALA A 17 51.56 18.98 -58.94
C ALA A 17 51.90 18.45 -57.54
N MET A 18 53.21 18.30 -57.21
CA MET A 18 53.63 17.92 -55.85
C MET A 18 53.36 19.02 -54.81
N MET A 19 53.54 20.30 -55.15
CA MET A 19 53.17 21.40 -54.25
C MET A 19 51.64 21.50 -54.05
N ALA A 20 50.85 21.27 -55.10
CA ALA A 20 49.39 21.23 -55.02
C ALA A 20 48.87 20.07 -54.14
N LEU A 21 49.51 18.90 -54.20
CA LEU A 21 49.20 17.75 -53.31
C LEU A 21 49.53 18.04 -51.83
N GLY A 22 50.56 18.83 -51.55
CA GLY A 22 50.89 19.29 -50.19
C GLY A 22 49.78 20.18 -49.60
N GLN A 23 49.25 21.11 -50.39
CA GLN A 23 48.16 22.01 -49.97
C GLN A 23 46.83 21.26 -49.76
N VAL A 24 46.53 20.24 -50.58
CA VAL A 24 45.34 19.39 -50.40
C VAL A 24 45.45 18.54 -49.14
N ARG A 25 46.63 18.00 -48.82
CA ARG A 25 46.86 17.24 -47.58
C ARG A 25 46.71 18.11 -46.34
N GLU A 26 47.19 19.36 -46.40
CA GLU A 26 47.04 20.33 -45.30
C GLU A 26 45.59 20.83 -45.16
N ALA A 27 44.86 20.99 -46.26
CA ALA A 27 43.43 21.33 -46.22
C ALA A 27 42.58 20.17 -45.66
N MET A 28 42.93 18.91 -45.95
CA MET A 28 42.27 17.75 -45.36
C MET A 28 42.59 17.57 -43.87
N SER A 29 43.84 17.80 -43.44
CA SER A 29 44.20 17.71 -42.02
C SER A 29 43.54 18.82 -41.20
N ARG A 30 43.43 20.05 -41.73
CA ARG A 30 42.66 21.14 -41.10
C ARG A 30 41.18 20.79 -40.98
N ARG A 31 40.56 20.25 -42.04
CA ARG A 31 39.15 19.78 -41.99
C ARG A 31 38.94 18.63 -41.01
N ALA A 32 39.88 17.70 -40.90
CA ALA A 32 39.81 16.62 -39.92
C ALA A 32 39.92 17.18 -38.48
N ALA A 33 40.89 18.05 -38.23
CA ALA A 33 41.05 18.71 -36.94
C ALA A 33 39.85 19.59 -36.55
N ASP A 34 39.21 20.25 -37.52
CA ASP A 34 38.00 21.03 -37.27
C ASP A 34 36.79 20.16 -36.96
N ARG A 35 36.66 18.97 -37.60
CA ARG A 35 35.65 17.99 -37.20
C ARG A 35 35.90 17.44 -35.80
N ASP A 36 37.13 17.09 -35.47
CA ASP A 36 37.46 16.58 -34.14
C ASP A 36 37.21 17.63 -33.05
N ARG A 37 37.54 18.91 -33.31
CA ARG A 37 37.17 20.02 -32.44
C ARG A 37 35.67 20.21 -32.32
N GLN A 38 34.91 20.05 -33.41
CA GLN A 38 33.45 20.12 -33.36
C GLN A 38 32.84 18.97 -32.55
N VAL A 39 33.35 17.73 -32.72
CA VAL A 39 32.90 16.57 -31.95
C VAL A 39 33.23 16.75 -30.47
N GLN A 40 34.45 17.22 -30.13
CA GLN A 40 34.83 17.53 -28.75
C GLN A 40 34.01 18.68 -28.15
N ALA A 41 33.71 19.72 -28.93
CA ALA A 41 32.87 20.82 -28.48
C ALA A 41 31.42 20.36 -28.22
N GLN A 42 30.88 19.49 -29.08
CA GLN A 42 29.54 18.92 -28.90
C GLN A 42 29.48 17.99 -27.69
N SER A 43 30.47 17.11 -27.49
CA SER A 43 30.52 16.24 -26.31
C SER A 43 30.68 17.04 -25.01
N ALA A 44 31.51 18.09 -25.02
CA ALA A 44 31.67 18.98 -23.87
C ALA A 44 30.42 19.83 -23.58
N ALA A 45 29.63 20.17 -24.61
CA ALA A 45 28.36 20.86 -24.44
C ALA A 45 27.29 19.92 -23.85
N ALA A 46 27.21 18.68 -24.32
CA ALA A 46 26.29 17.67 -23.80
C ALA A 46 26.57 17.33 -22.32
N LEU A 47 27.85 17.21 -21.94
CA LEU A 47 28.25 17.02 -20.54
C LEU A 47 27.82 18.20 -19.66
N ARG A 48 28.05 19.44 -20.10
CA ARG A 48 27.62 20.63 -19.36
C ARG A 48 26.10 20.73 -19.23
N GLU A 49 25.36 20.34 -20.25
CA GLU A 49 23.90 20.30 -20.19
C GLU A 49 23.41 19.23 -19.20
N GLN A 50 24.04 18.06 -19.20
CA GLN A 50 23.76 17.00 -18.22
C GLN A 50 24.02 17.49 -16.79
N GLU A 51 25.18 18.08 -16.52
CA GLU A 51 25.54 18.63 -15.21
C GLU A 51 24.53 19.70 -14.74
N GLN A 52 24.07 20.56 -15.64
CA GLN A 52 23.05 21.57 -15.33
C GLN A 52 21.71 20.94 -14.95
N ARG A 53 21.28 19.90 -15.68
CA ARG A 53 20.05 19.15 -15.35
C ARG A 53 20.18 18.45 -14.00
N THR A 54 21.32 17.81 -13.72
CA THR A 54 21.60 17.20 -12.40
C THR A 54 21.56 18.25 -11.30
N ALA A 55 22.16 19.43 -11.52
CA ALA A 55 22.18 20.51 -10.54
C ALA A 55 20.78 21.04 -10.23
N GLN A 56 19.91 21.17 -11.25
CA GLN A 56 18.50 21.54 -11.07
C GLN A 56 17.75 20.47 -10.28
N LEU A 57 17.93 19.19 -10.62
CA LEU A 57 17.30 18.10 -9.88
C LEU A 57 17.76 18.06 -8.43
N ARG A 58 19.06 18.27 -8.16
CA ARG A 58 19.61 18.39 -6.81
C ARG A 58 18.94 19.51 -6.03
N GLN A 59 18.72 20.68 -6.65
CA GLN A 59 17.98 21.77 -6.02
C GLN A 59 16.55 21.38 -5.69
N ILE A 60 15.85 20.67 -6.59
CA ILE A 60 14.48 20.21 -6.37
C ILE A 60 14.43 19.20 -5.21
N VAL A 61 15.27 18.17 -5.23
CA VAL A 61 15.33 17.11 -4.21
C VAL A 61 15.76 17.67 -2.85
N GLY A 62 16.58 18.73 -2.83
CA GLY A 62 16.98 19.40 -1.59
C GLY A 62 15.90 20.29 -0.97
N ARG A 63 14.80 20.57 -1.66
CA ARG A 63 13.72 21.42 -1.13
C ARG A 63 12.74 20.62 -0.28
N GLN A 64 12.26 21.23 0.80
CA GLN A 64 11.23 20.65 1.66
C GLN A 64 9.95 20.33 0.87
N ASP A 65 9.53 21.22 -0.04
CA ASP A 65 8.33 21.05 -0.87
C ASP A 65 8.31 19.73 -1.69
N PHE A 66 9.50 19.25 -2.08
CA PHE A 66 9.62 17.97 -2.79
C PHE A 66 9.19 16.81 -1.88
N TRP A 67 9.64 16.84 -0.63
CA TRP A 67 9.40 15.78 0.34
C TRP A 67 8.01 15.82 0.94
N ASP A 68 7.43 17.01 1.11
CA ASP A 68 6.07 17.17 1.62
C ASP A 68 5.03 16.62 0.62
N ASN A 69 5.37 16.61 -0.67
CA ASN A 69 4.54 16.07 -1.76
C ASN A 69 5.22 14.90 -2.46
N ALA A 70 6.08 14.16 -1.74
CA ALA A 70 6.78 13.03 -2.31
C ALA A 70 5.82 11.85 -2.53
N THR A 71 5.89 11.28 -3.73
CA THR A 71 5.28 9.97 -4.05
C THR A 71 6.38 8.94 -4.16
N GLY A 72 6.07 7.64 -3.97
CA GLY A 72 7.05 6.57 -4.12
C GLY A 72 7.78 6.63 -5.47
N GLU A 73 7.05 6.93 -6.54
CA GLU A 73 7.64 7.10 -7.88
C GLU A 73 8.67 8.24 -7.94
N ARG A 74 8.37 9.41 -7.37
CA ARG A 74 9.28 10.58 -7.41
C ARG A 74 10.58 10.30 -6.65
N VAL A 75 10.47 9.66 -5.49
CA VAL A 75 11.61 9.28 -4.66
C VAL A 75 12.44 8.20 -5.35
N ALA A 76 11.79 7.15 -5.88
CA ALA A 76 12.47 6.07 -6.57
C ALA A 76 13.19 6.54 -7.84
N ASN A 77 12.56 7.42 -8.62
CA ASN A 77 13.19 8.02 -9.81
C ASN A 77 14.40 8.89 -9.44
N ALA A 78 14.32 9.68 -8.36
CA ALA A 78 15.44 10.49 -7.89
C ALA A 78 16.61 9.62 -7.37
N ALA A 79 16.30 8.55 -6.61
CA ALA A 79 17.29 7.59 -6.14
C ALA A 79 17.99 6.87 -7.31
N THR A 80 17.21 6.35 -8.25
CA THR A 80 17.70 5.68 -9.47
C THR A 80 18.60 6.62 -10.27
N TYR A 81 18.16 7.86 -10.50
CA TYR A 81 18.94 8.85 -11.21
C TYR A 81 20.26 9.19 -10.48
N GLY A 82 20.22 9.41 -9.16
CA GLY A 82 21.42 9.65 -8.36
C GLY A 82 22.39 8.45 -8.38
N ALA A 83 21.87 7.23 -8.31
CA ALA A 83 22.64 6.00 -8.30
C ALA A 83 23.34 5.72 -9.65
N THR A 84 22.62 5.91 -10.76
CA THR A 84 23.15 5.67 -12.12
C THR A 84 24.33 6.58 -12.47
N LEU A 85 24.32 7.82 -11.99
CA LEU A 85 25.35 8.82 -12.26
C LEU A 85 26.32 9.03 -11.09
N TYR A 86 26.25 8.21 -10.04
CA TYR A 86 26.96 8.40 -8.77
C TYR A 86 28.47 8.59 -8.94
N ASN A 87 29.10 7.77 -9.79
CA ASN A 87 30.55 7.78 -10.01
C ASN A 87 31.02 8.85 -11.01
N THR A 88 30.09 9.45 -11.76
CA THR A 88 30.40 10.34 -12.88
C THR A 88 30.12 11.80 -12.54
N ASP A 89 29.05 12.08 -11.79
CA ASP A 89 28.63 13.44 -11.43
C ASP A 89 28.49 13.57 -9.91
N ARG A 90 29.26 14.50 -9.32
CA ARG A 90 29.22 14.81 -7.89
C ARG A 90 27.82 15.24 -7.43
N ASN A 91 27.07 15.93 -8.29
CA ASN A 91 25.71 16.36 -7.98
C ASN A 91 24.76 15.16 -7.90
N ALA A 92 24.97 14.12 -8.73
CA ALA A 92 24.18 12.91 -8.68
C ALA A 92 24.45 12.10 -7.41
N ALA A 93 25.72 12.03 -6.99
CA ALA A 93 26.06 11.45 -5.69
C ALA A 93 25.35 12.17 -4.53
N THR A 94 25.34 13.52 -4.55
CA THR A 94 24.61 14.30 -3.54
C THR A 94 23.10 14.04 -3.59
N ILE A 95 22.50 13.86 -4.78
CA ILE A 95 21.07 13.50 -4.90
C ILE A 95 20.82 12.15 -4.22
N TYR A 96 21.63 11.13 -4.53
CA TYR A 96 21.48 9.80 -3.93
C TYR A 96 21.62 9.85 -2.41
N ASP A 97 22.67 10.49 -1.89
CA ASP A 97 22.90 10.62 -0.45
C ASP A 97 21.73 11.36 0.23
N THR A 98 21.24 12.45 -0.38
CA THR A 98 20.08 13.19 0.14
C THR A 98 18.84 12.31 0.19
N VAL A 99 18.59 11.51 -0.86
CA VAL A 99 17.43 10.61 -0.89
C VAL A 99 17.55 9.52 0.15
N ARG A 100 18.74 8.91 0.29
CA ARG A 100 19.01 7.92 1.34
C ARG A 100 18.73 8.48 2.73
N ASP A 101 19.31 9.63 3.04
CA ASP A 101 19.24 10.21 4.38
C ASP A 101 17.80 10.68 4.71
N GLN A 102 17.10 11.28 3.75
CA GLN A 102 15.71 11.73 3.95
C GLN A 102 14.71 10.57 4.01
N ALA A 103 14.87 9.54 3.17
CA ALA A 103 14.00 8.37 3.20
C ALA A 103 14.12 7.62 4.54
N HIS A 104 15.34 7.47 5.05
CA HIS A 104 15.57 6.92 6.37
C HIS A 104 14.98 7.81 7.47
N ALA A 105 15.26 9.12 7.45
CA ALA A 105 14.81 10.03 8.51
C ALA A 105 13.28 10.18 8.59
N ARG A 106 12.57 10.17 7.46
CA ARG A 106 11.11 10.40 7.41
C ARG A 106 10.29 9.12 7.51
N TRP A 107 10.77 8.06 6.87
CA TRP A 107 9.98 6.86 6.64
C TRP A 107 10.61 5.61 7.22
N ASP A 108 11.82 5.70 7.77
CA ASP A 108 12.62 4.57 8.26
C ASP A 108 12.96 3.57 7.14
N ILE A 109 13.09 4.07 5.91
CA ILE A 109 13.42 3.25 4.73
C ILE A 109 14.91 3.29 4.47
N ASN A 110 15.56 2.13 4.52
CA ASN A 110 16.98 2.00 4.22
C ASN A 110 17.21 1.71 2.72
N VAL A 111 17.54 2.77 1.96
CA VAL A 111 17.79 2.67 0.51
C VAL A 111 18.98 1.77 0.18
N ASP A 112 20.01 1.77 1.02
CA ASP A 112 21.20 0.93 0.80
C ASP A 112 20.89 -0.56 1.03
N GLU A 113 19.97 -0.88 1.95
CA GLU A 113 19.49 -2.24 2.15
C GLU A 113 18.70 -2.75 0.93
N ILE A 114 17.77 -1.94 0.39
CA ILE A 114 17.03 -2.27 -0.83
C ILE A 114 18.01 -2.51 -1.99
N ARG A 115 19.05 -1.69 -2.10
CA ARG A 115 20.10 -1.87 -3.10
C ARG A 115 20.90 -3.15 -2.91
N ALA A 116 21.16 -3.56 -1.66
CA ALA A 116 21.84 -4.81 -1.36
C ALA A 116 20.97 -6.04 -1.65
N GLN A 117 19.65 -5.96 -1.48
CA GLN A 117 18.70 -7.04 -1.79
C GLN A 117 18.61 -7.31 -3.30
N PHE A 118 18.70 -6.27 -4.12
CA PHE A 118 18.65 -6.36 -5.56
C PHE A 118 19.93 -5.76 -6.16
N PRO A 119 21.08 -6.47 -6.21
CA PRO A 119 22.36 -5.88 -6.67
C PRO A 119 22.42 -5.68 -8.19
N ASP A 120 21.79 -6.54 -8.98
CA ASP A 120 21.91 -6.55 -10.44
C ASP A 120 20.66 -6.03 -11.18
N ASP A 121 19.57 -5.78 -10.45
CA ASP A 121 18.29 -5.38 -11.04
C ASP A 121 17.87 -3.97 -10.59
N GLU A 122 18.12 -2.97 -11.45
CA GLU A 122 17.74 -1.58 -11.21
C GLU A 122 16.22 -1.40 -11.15
N GLN A 123 15.48 -2.14 -11.97
CA GLN A 123 14.02 -2.01 -12.03
C GLN A 123 13.40 -2.56 -10.74
N ALA A 124 13.86 -3.73 -10.28
CA ALA A 124 13.42 -4.29 -9.01
C ALA A 124 13.79 -3.38 -7.82
N ARG A 125 14.97 -2.76 -7.80
CA ARG A 125 15.34 -1.75 -6.78
C ARG A 125 14.38 -0.58 -6.77
N ARG A 126 14.09 -0.03 -7.95
CA ARG A 126 13.19 1.11 -8.12
C ARG A 126 11.78 0.76 -7.63
N ASP A 127 11.26 -0.39 -8.04
CA ASP A 127 9.90 -0.81 -7.70
C ASP A 127 9.79 -1.16 -6.20
N ALA A 128 10.81 -1.79 -5.62
CA ALA A 128 10.87 -2.04 -4.17
C ALA A 128 10.89 -0.74 -3.36
N LEU A 129 11.69 0.26 -3.77
CA LEU A 129 11.72 1.56 -3.11
C LEU A 129 10.40 2.32 -3.27
N MET A 130 9.79 2.26 -4.45
CA MET A 130 8.47 2.86 -4.71
C MET A 130 7.42 2.26 -3.76
N HIS A 131 7.31 0.93 -3.71
CA HIS A 131 6.37 0.25 -2.83
C HIS A 131 6.64 0.52 -1.35
N ALA A 132 7.90 0.50 -0.89
CA ALA A 132 8.23 0.80 0.50
C ALA A 132 7.79 2.21 0.92
N VAL A 133 7.97 3.22 0.05
CA VAL A 133 7.52 4.58 0.31
C VAL A 133 5.99 4.65 0.31
N ASP A 134 5.33 4.06 -0.67
CA ASP A 134 3.86 4.09 -0.77
C ASP A 134 3.20 3.35 0.41
N ASP A 135 3.75 2.21 0.83
CA ASP A 135 3.30 1.45 2.01
C ASP A 135 3.44 2.28 3.28
N ARG A 136 4.55 3.00 3.45
CA ARG A 136 4.75 3.87 4.61
C ARG A 136 3.81 5.07 4.60
N LEU A 137 3.58 5.68 3.44
CA LEU A 137 2.62 6.77 3.28
C LEU A 137 1.17 6.30 3.49
N ALA A 138 0.85 5.05 3.15
CA ALA A 138 -0.44 4.44 3.46
C ALA A 138 -0.59 4.25 4.97
N ALA A 139 0.41 3.66 5.63
CA ALA A 139 0.40 3.48 7.08
C ALA A 139 0.22 4.81 7.85
N LEU A 140 0.90 5.88 7.41
CA LEU A 140 0.74 7.21 8.03
C LEU A 140 -0.66 7.79 7.84
N ARG A 141 -1.32 7.52 6.70
CA ARG A 141 -2.70 7.94 6.46
C ARG A 141 -3.67 7.17 7.34
N ASP A 142 -3.47 5.86 7.47
CA ASP A 142 -4.29 5.01 8.33
C ASP A 142 -4.14 5.38 9.81
N ASP A 143 -2.91 5.70 10.25
CA ASP A 143 -2.64 6.19 11.60
C ASP A 143 -3.35 7.52 11.89
N ALA A 144 -3.39 8.44 10.92
CA ALA A 144 -4.09 9.71 11.04
C ALA A 144 -5.61 9.52 11.14
N LEU A 145 -6.19 8.69 10.26
CA LEU A 145 -7.61 8.34 10.33
C LEU A 145 -7.97 7.68 11.67
N GLY A 146 -7.14 6.75 12.16
CA GLY A 146 -7.34 6.13 13.46
C GLY A 146 -7.14 7.08 14.66
N GLN A 147 -6.44 8.19 14.50
CA GLN A 147 -6.40 9.26 15.51
C GLN A 147 -7.67 10.09 15.51
N ASP A 148 -8.17 10.45 14.33
CA ASP A 148 -9.42 11.19 14.16
C ASP A 148 -10.62 10.39 14.70
N ASP A 149 -10.68 9.09 14.41
CA ASP A 149 -11.71 8.19 14.94
C ASP A 149 -11.66 8.10 16.47
N ARG A 150 -10.45 8.04 17.05
CA ARG A 150 -10.28 8.03 18.51
C ARG A 150 -10.67 9.36 19.14
N ALA A 151 -10.38 10.48 18.48
CA ALA A 151 -10.79 11.80 18.94
C ALA A 151 -12.32 11.94 18.90
N ALA A 152 -12.96 11.53 17.80
CA ALA A 152 -14.42 11.53 17.66
C ALA A 152 -15.11 10.60 18.68
N ALA A 153 -14.52 9.43 18.97
CA ALA A 153 -15.02 8.54 20.01
C ALA A 153 -14.88 9.17 21.41
N ALA A 154 -13.78 9.89 21.68
CA ALA A 154 -13.58 10.58 22.95
C ALA A 154 -14.61 11.71 23.14
N THR A 155 -14.91 12.50 22.10
CA THR A 155 -15.93 13.55 22.18
C THR A 155 -17.32 12.96 22.41
N LEU A 156 -17.69 11.88 21.70
CA LEU A 156 -18.97 11.18 21.93
C LEU A 156 -19.10 10.64 23.35
N GLN A 157 -18.00 10.16 23.94
CA GLN A 157 -18.00 9.69 25.32
C GLN A 157 -18.14 10.83 26.33
N GLU A 158 -17.53 11.99 26.06
CA GLU A 158 -17.67 13.20 26.87
C GLU A 158 -19.11 13.73 26.80
N ASP A 159 -19.70 13.80 25.61
CA ASP A 159 -21.10 14.20 25.41
C ASP A 159 -22.05 13.23 26.14
N ALA A 160 -21.86 11.92 25.98
CA ALA A 160 -22.68 10.92 26.67
C ALA A 160 -22.51 10.95 28.20
N ARG A 161 -21.37 11.45 28.71
CA ARG A 161 -21.17 11.65 30.14
C ARG A 161 -21.89 12.91 30.61
N ALA A 162 -21.80 14.01 29.86
CA ALA A 162 -22.53 15.25 30.15
C ALA A 162 -24.04 15.00 30.18
N GLU A 163 -24.59 14.27 29.21
CA GLU A 163 -26.02 13.91 29.19
C GLU A 163 -26.45 13.10 30.43
N ARG A 164 -25.59 12.21 30.94
CA ARG A 164 -25.87 11.45 32.17
C ARG A 164 -25.81 12.33 33.41
N GLU A 165 -24.87 13.26 33.47
CA GLU A 165 -24.75 14.21 34.57
C GLU A 165 -25.99 15.13 34.60
N ASP A 166 -26.41 15.67 33.43
CA ASP A 166 -27.65 16.45 33.28
C ASP A 166 -28.89 15.65 33.68
N ALA A 167 -29.03 14.39 33.23
CA ALA A 167 -30.15 13.54 33.60
C ALA A 167 -30.20 13.25 35.11
N THR A 168 -29.04 13.15 35.76
CA THR A 168 -28.94 12.92 37.20
C THR A 168 -29.30 14.19 37.99
N GLU A 169 -28.93 15.37 37.50
CA GLU A 169 -29.29 16.66 38.11
C GLU A 169 -30.80 16.91 38.02
N VAL A 170 -31.41 16.62 36.86
CA VAL A 170 -32.88 16.68 36.70
C VAL A 170 -33.59 15.73 37.67
N LEU A 171 -33.09 14.50 37.85
CA LEU A 171 -33.65 13.55 38.83
C LEU A 171 -33.50 14.03 40.29
N GLN A 172 -32.52 14.87 40.59
CA GLN A 172 -32.34 15.47 41.92
C GLN A 172 -33.27 16.67 42.16
N GLU A 173 -33.64 17.40 41.10
CA GLU A 173 -34.54 18.56 41.16
C GLU A 173 -36.02 18.14 41.20
N VAL A 174 -36.38 17.00 40.60
CA VAL A 174 -37.66 16.33 40.84
C VAL A 174 -37.61 15.71 42.24
N GLY A 175 -37.93 16.51 43.26
CA GLY A 175 -37.76 16.18 44.69
C GLY A 175 -38.34 14.83 45.15
N GLU A 176 -37.96 14.44 46.38
CA GLU A 176 -38.22 13.13 47.00
C GLU A 176 -39.55 12.50 46.56
N PRO A 177 -39.54 11.24 46.07
CA PRO A 177 -40.75 10.55 45.67
C PRO A 177 -41.74 10.59 46.83
N THR A 178 -42.89 11.20 46.60
CA THR A 178 -43.95 11.19 47.60
C THR A 178 -44.45 9.76 47.75
N ALA A 179 -45.00 9.41 48.91
CA ALA A 179 -45.48 8.03 49.15
C ALA A 179 -46.52 7.54 48.11
N GLU A 180 -47.18 8.46 47.40
CA GLU A 180 -48.07 8.17 46.27
C GLU A 180 -47.32 7.81 44.98
N SER A 181 -46.16 8.42 44.69
CA SER A 181 -45.38 8.07 43.50
C SER A 181 -44.74 6.68 43.63
N GLU A 182 -44.27 6.31 44.83
CA GLU A 182 -43.74 4.96 45.10
C GLU A 182 -44.82 3.87 44.94
N GLN A 183 -46.08 4.16 45.28
CA GLN A 183 -47.18 3.22 45.04
C GLN A 183 -47.50 3.07 43.56
N HIS A 184 -47.42 4.16 42.80
CA HIS A 184 -47.64 4.14 41.36
C HIS A 184 -46.53 3.38 40.62
N GLU A 185 -45.25 3.55 41.01
CA GLU A 185 -44.12 2.77 40.46
C GLU A 185 -44.24 1.29 40.77
N ARG A 186 -44.57 0.90 42.01
CA ARG A 186 -44.77 -0.52 42.36
C ARG A 186 -45.91 -1.16 41.59
N HIS A 187 -46.96 -0.40 41.28
CA HIS A 187 -48.07 -0.89 40.45
C HIS A 187 -47.69 -0.98 38.98
N ALA A 188 -46.84 -0.08 38.47
CA ALA A 188 -46.33 -0.14 37.11
C ALA A 188 -45.36 -1.32 36.92
N ASP A 189 -44.40 -1.51 37.82
CA ASP A 189 -43.47 -2.65 37.81
C ASP A 189 -44.18 -4.00 37.91
N ALA A 190 -45.28 -4.07 38.68
CA ALA A 190 -46.08 -5.29 38.78
C ALA A 190 -46.79 -5.64 37.45
N LEU A 191 -47.28 -4.64 36.72
CA LEU A 191 -47.91 -4.83 35.41
C LEU A 191 -46.88 -5.18 34.33
N ASP A 192 -45.69 -4.58 34.38
CA ASP A 192 -44.61 -4.86 33.42
C ASP A 192 -44.03 -6.27 33.62
N SER A 193 -43.88 -6.70 34.88
CA SER A 193 -43.49 -8.08 35.20
C SER A 193 -44.54 -9.12 34.78
N GLU A 194 -45.83 -8.79 34.71
CA GLU A 194 -46.84 -9.70 34.16
C GLU A 194 -46.77 -9.75 32.64
N ALA A 195 -46.53 -8.62 31.97
CA ALA A 195 -46.37 -8.55 30.52
C ALA A 195 -45.12 -9.30 30.01
N ASP A 196 -43.99 -9.20 30.73
CA ASP A 196 -42.75 -9.92 30.38
C ASP A 196 -42.88 -11.45 30.53
N VAL A 197 -43.69 -11.92 31.49
CA VAL A 197 -43.97 -13.35 31.68
C VAL A 197 -44.82 -13.90 30.54
N ASP A 198 -45.79 -13.11 30.05
CA ASP A 198 -46.60 -13.48 28.89
C ASP A 198 -45.78 -13.48 27.59
N LEU A 199 -44.90 -12.50 27.39
CA LEU A 199 -44.02 -12.43 26.22
C LEU A 199 -42.98 -13.55 26.19
N ALA A 200 -42.41 -13.92 27.35
CA ALA A 200 -41.48 -15.04 27.47
C ALA A 200 -42.15 -16.40 27.16
N ASN A 201 -43.43 -16.56 27.51
CA ASN A 201 -44.20 -17.75 27.14
C ASN A 201 -44.49 -17.80 25.63
N GLU A 202 -44.79 -16.66 25.00
CA GLU A 202 -45.05 -16.60 23.54
C GLU A 202 -43.80 -16.95 22.72
N TYR A 203 -42.63 -16.38 23.04
CA TYR A 203 -41.37 -16.69 22.36
C TYR A 203 -40.84 -18.12 22.62
N GLY A 204 -41.16 -18.71 23.77
CA GLY A 204 -40.82 -20.11 24.08
C GLY A 204 -41.48 -21.10 23.12
N HIS A 205 -42.70 -20.81 22.66
CA HIS A 205 -43.44 -21.69 21.75
C HIS A 205 -42.94 -21.61 20.29
N GLU A 206 -42.36 -20.49 19.85
CA GLU A 206 -41.81 -20.37 18.49
C GLU A 206 -40.49 -21.13 18.31
N GLN A 207 -39.61 -21.14 19.32
CA GLN A 207 -38.33 -21.86 19.24
C GLN A 207 -38.50 -23.38 19.16
N ASP A 208 -39.53 -23.94 19.80
CA ASP A 208 -39.83 -25.37 19.71
C ASP A 208 -40.36 -25.76 18.31
N HIS A 209 -41.03 -24.84 17.61
CA HIS A 209 -41.57 -25.08 16.28
C HIS A 209 -40.46 -25.14 15.20
N ASP A 210 -39.45 -24.28 15.28
CA ASP A 210 -38.30 -24.28 14.36
C ASP A 210 -37.34 -25.46 14.58
N ARG A 211 -37.27 -25.98 15.79
CA ARG A 211 -36.44 -27.16 16.10
C ARG A 211 -36.98 -28.43 15.46
N HIS A 212 -38.31 -28.57 15.37
CA HIS A 212 -38.95 -29.70 14.70
C HIS A 212 -38.85 -29.67 13.17
N LEU A 213 -38.75 -28.49 12.54
CA LEU A 213 -38.58 -28.36 11.09
C LEU A 213 -37.14 -28.70 10.63
N ASN A 214 -36.13 -28.41 11.44
CA ASN A 214 -34.73 -28.69 11.10
C ASN A 214 -34.35 -30.18 11.22
N ASP A 215 -34.96 -30.93 12.13
CA ASP A 215 -34.69 -32.38 12.27
C ASP A 215 -35.28 -33.20 11.11
N ALA A 216 -36.36 -32.73 10.48
CA ALA A 216 -36.96 -33.41 9.32
C ALA A 216 -36.15 -33.24 8.02
N GLY A 217 -35.30 -32.21 7.91
CA GLY A 217 -34.48 -31.96 6.71
C GLY A 217 -33.13 -32.69 6.67
N ALA A 218 -32.65 -33.19 7.82
CA ALA A 218 -31.33 -33.78 7.94
C ALA A 218 -31.24 -35.23 7.41
N GLU A 219 -32.36 -35.96 7.36
CA GLU A 219 -32.35 -37.36 6.91
C GLU A 219 -32.30 -37.49 5.37
N ASP A 220 -32.83 -36.52 4.61
CA ASP A 220 -32.90 -36.58 3.14
C ASP A 220 -31.58 -36.20 2.44
N ALA A 221 -30.76 -35.33 3.07
CA ALA A 221 -29.47 -34.91 2.52
C ALA A 221 -28.38 -36.01 2.53
N SER A 222 -28.58 -37.07 3.32
CA SER A 222 -27.64 -38.19 3.44
C SER A 222 -27.77 -39.25 2.34
N ALA A 223 -28.87 -39.22 1.57
CA ALA A 223 -29.10 -40.13 0.44
C ALA A 223 -28.42 -39.65 -0.86
N ALA A 224 -28.30 -38.33 -1.07
CA ALA A 224 -27.76 -37.75 -2.30
C ALA A 224 -26.21 -37.82 -2.41
N SER A 225 -25.49 -38.10 -1.32
CA SER A 225 -24.02 -38.08 -1.28
C SER A 225 -23.35 -39.44 -1.55
N ARG A 226 -24.11 -40.51 -1.82
CA ARG A 226 -23.57 -41.85 -2.10
C ARG A 226 -23.44 -42.24 -3.57
N ASP A 227 -23.94 -41.45 -4.51
CA ASP A 227 -24.06 -41.86 -5.92
C ASP A 227 -23.03 -41.23 -6.90
N THR A 228 -22.05 -40.45 -6.41
CA THR A 228 -21.09 -39.74 -7.28
C THR A 228 -19.66 -40.31 -7.26
N ALA A 229 -19.43 -41.49 -6.67
CA ALA A 229 -18.09 -42.04 -6.46
C ALA A 229 -17.59 -43.06 -7.52
N GLN A 230 -18.28 -43.27 -8.65
CA GLN A 230 -17.83 -44.22 -9.69
C GLN A 230 -18.07 -43.71 -11.12
N MET A 231 -17.09 -43.01 -11.69
CA MET A 231 -16.90 -42.98 -13.14
C MET A 231 -15.40 -42.92 -13.50
N PRO A 232 -14.96 -43.64 -14.55
CA PRO A 232 -13.55 -43.81 -14.90
C PRO A 232 -12.99 -42.66 -15.76
N VAL A 233 -11.69 -42.40 -15.57
CA VAL A 233 -10.89 -41.38 -16.28
C VAL A 233 -10.66 -41.78 -17.74
N PRO A 234 -11.00 -40.95 -18.74
CA PRO A 234 -10.49 -41.12 -20.09
C PRO A 234 -9.20 -40.32 -20.30
N VAL A 235 -8.18 -41.01 -20.82
CA VAL A 235 -6.96 -40.46 -21.37
C VAL A 235 -7.28 -39.86 -22.75
N ALA A 236 -7.05 -38.56 -22.95
CA ALA A 236 -7.11 -37.94 -24.27
C ALA A 236 -6.03 -36.86 -24.44
N ALA A 237 -5.15 -37.16 -25.40
CA ALA A 237 -4.31 -36.35 -26.27
C ALA A 237 -4.20 -34.82 -26.06
N HIS A 238 -2.95 -34.37 -26.13
CA HIS A 238 -2.55 -32.98 -26.41
C HIS A 238 -3.34 -32.35 -27.56
N GLU A 239 -4.14 -31.33 -27.25
CA GLU A 239 -4.63 -30.35 -28.21
C GLU A 239 -4.37 -28.95 -27.62
N ALA A 240 -3.65 -28.12 -28.39
CA ALA A 240 -3.28 -26.76 -28.00
C ALA A 240 -4.54 -25.87 -27.83
N PRO A 241 -4.57 -24.97 -26.84
CA PRO A 241 -5.73 -24.12 -26.63
C PRO A 241 -5.88 -23.12 -27.78
N ARG A 242 -6.99 -23.22 -28.51
CA ARG A 242 -7.46 -22.15 -29.40
C ARG A 242 -8.00 -21.00 -28.53
N PRO A 243 -7.62 -19.74 -28.78
CA PRO A 243 -8.18 -18.60 -28.06
C PRO A 243 -9.66 -18.41 -28.44
N ALA A 244 -10.52 -18.31 -27.43
CA ALA A 244 -11.93 -17.98 -27.59
C ALA A 244 -12.08 -16.49 -27.97
N PRO A 245 -13.12 -16.11 -28.75
CA PRO A 245 -13.35 -14.71 -29.13
C PRO A 245 -13.67 -13.85 -27.91
N GLU A 246 -12.84 -12.83 -27.69
CA GLU A 246 -12.99 -11.82 -26.66
C GLU A 246 -14.26 -11.00 -26.91
N THR A 247 -15.30 -11.29 -26.15
CA THR A 247 -16.42 -10.36 -25.99
C THR A 247 -16.09 -9.44 -24.82
N THR A 248 -16.40 -8.16 -24.94
CA THR A 248 -16.15 -7.13 -23.92
C THR A 248 -16.76 -7.46 -22.55
N ALA A 249 -17.80 -8.30 -22.50
CA ALA A 249 -18.37 -8.80 -21.26
C ALA A 249 -17.51 -9.88 -20.54
N GLY A 250 -16.67 -10.61 -21.28
CA GLY A 250 -15.77 -11.63 -20.72
C GLY A 250 -14.55 -11.04 -20.01
N GLN A 251 -14.01 -9.92 -20.52
CA GLN A 251 -12.85 -9.24 -19.92
C GLN A 251 -13.19 -8.57 -18.57
N VAL A 252 -14.43 -8.09 -18.38
CA VAL A 252 -14.87 -7.49 -17.11
C VAL A 252 -15.01 -8.54 -16.00
N ARG A 253 -15.42 -9.78 -16.30
CA ARG A 253 -15.47 -10.86 -15.29
C ARG A 253 -14.08 -11.32 -14.88
N GLN A 254 -13.11 -11.38 -15.80
CA GLN A 254 -11.72 -11.72 -15.44
C GLN A 254 -11.02 -10.64 -14.62
N GLN A 255 -11.36 -9.36 -14.80
CA GLN A 255 -10.81 -8.28 -13.97
C GLN A 255 -11.46 -8.18 -12.58
N MET A 256 -12.70 -8.67 -12.41
CA MET A 256 -13.35 -8.73 -11.09
C MET A 256 -12.90 -9.94 -10.26
N ASP A 257 -12.52 -11.06 -10.88
CA ASP A 257 -12.04 -12.24 -10.13
C ASP A 257 -10.59 -12.09 -9.63
N THR A 258 -9.78 -11.20 -10.22
CA THR A 258 -8.41 -10.91 -9.77
C THR A 258 -8.32 -9.78 -8.73
N SER A 259 -9.41 -9.04 -8.49
CA SER A 259 -9.43 -7.88 -7.58
C SER A 259 -10.17 -8.11 -6.26
N TYR A 260 -10.68 -9.32 -6.01
CA TYR A 260 -11.17 -9.70 -4.67
C TYR A 260 -10.04 -10.26 -3.81
N PRO A 261 -9.82 -9.74 -2.59
CA PRO A 261 -8.78 -10.26 -1.71
C PRO A 261 -9.10 -11.71 -1.33
N GLN A 262 -8.25 -12.65 -1.75
CA GLN A 262 -8.34 -14.07 -1.36
C GLN A 262 -8.34 -14.26 0.17
N GLY A 263 -7.89 -13.25 0.93
CA GLY A 263 -7.90 -13.26 2.39
C GLY A 263 -9.28 -13.41 3.03
N ALA A 264 -10.35 -12.84 2.44
CA ALA A 264 -11.69 -12.90 3.05
C ALA A 264 -12.36 -14.28 2.93
N LYS A 265 -12.12 -14.99 1.81
CA LYS A 265 -12.60 -16.37 1.63
C LYS A 265 -11.78 -17.36 2.44
N GLN A 266 -10.49 -17.09 2.66
CA GLN A 266 -9.64 -17.91 3.53
C GLN A 266 -9.97 -17.73 5.02
N THR A 267 -10.25 -16.51 5.49
CA THR A 267 -10.62 -16.26 6.90
C THR A 267 -12.00 -16.81 7.27
N LEU A 268 -12.96 -16.84 6.33
CA LEU A 268 -14.25 -17.51 6.52
C LEU A 268 -14.14 -19.05 6.48
N ALA A 269 -13.24 -19.60 5.66
CA ALA A 269 -13.01 -21.05 5.63
C ALA A 269 -12.19 -21.56 6.84
N SER A 270 -11.36 -20.71 7.45
CA SER A 270 -10.55 -21.06 8.64
C SER A 270 -11.20 -20.73 9.99
N SER A 271 -12.37 -20.08 10.03
CA SER A 271 -13.06 -19.76 11.30
C SER A 271 -13.96 -20.90 11.83
N GLY A 272 -13.89 -22.08 11.21
CA GLY A 272 -14.56 -23.28 11.70
C GLY A 272 -14.02 -23.75 13.06
N LYS A 273 -14.83 -23.52 14.12
CA LYS A 273 -14.75 -24.11 15.48
C LYS A 273 -13.70 -23.51 16.44
N ALA A 274 -13.86 -22.25 16.81
CA ALA A 274 -13.44 -21.79 18.15
C ALA A 274 -14.63 -21.88 19.11
N ARG A 275 -14.63 -22.92 19.97
CA ARG A 275 -15.58 -23.04 21.10
C ARG A 275 -15.38 -21.87 22.06
N ALA A 276 -16.44 -21.12 22.34
CA ALA A 276 -16.45 -20.07 23.35
C ALA A 276 -16.01 -20.63 24.73
N PRO A 277 -15.13 -19.93 25.49
CA PRO A 277 -14.76 -20.35 26.83
C PRO A 277 -15.96 -20.15 27.78
N LYS A 278 -16.35 -21.24 28.47
CA LYS A 278 -17.37 -21.20 29.53
C LYS A 278 -16.91 -20.27 30.66
N ALA A 279 -17.72 -19.28 30.99
CA ALA A 279 -17.57 -18.44 32.18
C ALA A 279 -17.62 -19.33 33.44
N LYS A 280 -16.55 -19.27 34.25
CA LYS A 280 -16.55 -19.86 35.60
C LYS A 280 -17.29 -18.90 36.52
N SER A 281 -18.39 -19.35 37.12
CA SER A 281 -19.06 -18.65 38.21
C SER A 281 -18.11 -18.56 39.41
N ALA A 282 -17.78 -17.33 39.81
CA ALA A 282 -17.12 -17.06 41.08
C ALA A 282 -18.19 -17.08 42.16
N LYS A 283 -18.15 -18.17 42.93
CA LYS A 283 -18.98 -18.47 44.08
C LYS A 283 -18.81 -17.40 45.15
N SER A 284 -19.93 -16.85 45.59
CA SER A 284 -20.05 -16.01 46.77
C SER A 284 -19.42 -16.70 47.99
N GLN A 285 -18.46 -16.03 48.63
CA GLN A 285 -18.15 -16.27 50.03
C GLN A 285 -18.54 -15.01 50.81
N GLN A 286 -19.78 -15.05 51.29
CA GLN A 286 -20.17 -14.32 52.49
C GLN A 286 -19.33 -14.84 53.66
N ALA A 287 -18.39 -14.02 54.15
CA ALA A 287 -17.83 -14.18 55.48
C ALA A 287 -18.38 -13.07 56.37
N ARG A 288 -19.19 -13.51 57.33
CA ARG A 288 -19.75 -12.74 58.44
C ARG A 288 -18.62 -12.12 59.25
N GLU A 289 -18.66 -10.81 59.45
CA GLU A 289 -18.07 -10.20 60.65
C GLU A 289 -19.22 -9.64 61.50
N ARG A 290 -19.51 -10.38 62.57
CA ARG A 290 -20.32 -9.95 63.70
C ARG A 290 -19.39 -9.43 64.78
N THR A 291 -19.61 -8.17 65.18
CA THR A 291 -19.67 -7.66 66.56
C THR A 291 -18.69 -8.22 67.61
N SER A 292 -17.88 -7.36 68.25
CA SER A 292 -17.84 -7.21 69.74
C SER A 292 -16.80 -6.20 70.24
N GLY A 293 -17.22 -5.35 71.18
CA GLY A 293 -16.40 -4.70 72.24
C GLY A 293 -15.88 -3.31 71.88
N LEU A 294 -16.30 -2.19 72.48
CA LEU A 294 -16.87 -1.89 73.80
C LEU A 294 -16.00 -2.29 75.00
N SER A 295 -14.98 -1.47 75.29
CA SER A 295 -14.40 -1.26 76.63
C SER A 295 -13.80 0.16 76.61
N ARG A 296 -14.47 1.12 77.27
CA ARG A 296 -14.10 1.75 78.55
C ARG A 296 -12.92 2.70 78.46
#